data_AF-A0A2G3K8A3-F1
#
_entry.id   AF-A0A2G3K8A3-F1
#
_cell.length_a   1.000
_cell.length_b   1.000
_cell.length_c   1.000
_cell.angle_alpha   90.00
_cell.angle_beta   90.00
_cell.angle_gamma   90.00
#
_symmetry.space_group_name_H-M   'P 1'
#
loop_
_entity.id
_entity.type
_entity.pdbx_description
1 polymer ?
#
loop_
_entity_poly.entity_id
_entity_poly.type
_entity_poly.pdbx_seq_one_letter_code
_entity_poly.pdbx_strand_id
1 'polypeptide(L)'
;MPSRLILLALLSSTVLAALPDKYSPILYEHLEGKEKTRCDKYVDELKIIEKRKSGGRIKPWDRDKMDAKEKLIEKNYDKYCLRLPQQPQPQSQPQK
;
A
#
# COMPACT_ATOMS: atom_id res chain seq x y z
N MET A 1 22.42 -42.17 25.98
CA MET A 1 21.47 -41.04 26.14
C MET A 1 21.45 -40.26 24.83
N PRO A 2 20.42 -40.39 23.97
CA PRO A 2 20.39 -39.63 22.73
C PRO A 2 19.85 -38.22 23.03
N SER A 3 20.76 -37.25 23.03
CA SER A 3 20.45 -35.82 23.04
C SER A 3 19.58 -35.49 21.84
N ARG A 4 18.29 -35.27 22.09
CA ARG A 4 17.32 -34.86 21.08
C ARG A 4 17.66 -33.44 20.63
N LEU A 5 18.20 -33.34 19.42
CA LEU A 5 18.34 -32.11 18.64
C LEU A 5 16.95 -31.48 18.47
N ILE A 6 16.65 -30.44 19.25
CA ILE A 6 15.49 -29.59 19.04
C ILE A 6 15.82 -28.68 17.85
N LEU A 7 15.42 -29.11 16.64
CA LEU A 7 15.30 -28.20 15.51
C LEU A 7 14.20 -27.19 15.83
N LEU A 8 14.59 -26.01 16.32
CA LEU A 8 13.72 -24.83 16.27
C LEU A 8 13.50 -24.47 14.80
N ALA A 9 12.35 -24.88 14.27
CA ALA A 9 11.84 -24.38 13.01
C ALA A 9 11.56 -22.88 13.14
N LEU A 10 12.51 -22.06 12.69
CA LEU A 10 12.29 -20.65 12.40
C LEU A 10 11.35 -20.55 11.17
N LEU A 11 10.06 -20.75 11.40
CA LEU A 11 9.01 -20.24 10.53
C LEU A 11 8.94 -18.72 10.73
N SER A 12 9.95 -18.02 10.23
CA SER A 12 9.93 -16.58 10.06
C SER A 12 8.79 -16.27 9.10
N SER A 13 7.63 -15.90 9.66
CA SER A 13 6.51 -15.36 8.90
C SER A 13 7.02 -14.12 8.18
N THR A 14 7.36 -14.25 6.91
CA THR A 14 7.58 -13.12 6.03
C THR A 14 6.21 -12.47 5.83
N VAL A 15 5.81 -11.64 6.80
CA VAL A 15 4.69 -10.72 6.65
C VAL A 15 5.12 -9.78 5.54
N LEU A 16 4.69 -10.10 4.33
CA LEU A 16 4.83 -9.24 3.18
C LEU A 16 3.99 -8.00 3.53
N ALA A 17 4.66 -6.93 3.95
CA ALA A 17 4.02 -5.67 4.27
C ALA A 17 3.26 -5.20 3.02
N ALA A 18 1.95 -5.43 3.03
CA ALA A 18 1.06 -5.14 1.94
C ALA A 18 0.36 -3.82 2.26
N LEU A 19 0.46 -2.87 1.33
CA LEU A 19 -0.23 -1.59 1.45
C LEU A 19 -1.74 -1.80 1.65
N PRO A 20 -2.42 -0.89 2.36
CA PRO A 20 -3.87 -0.92 2.51
C PRO A 20 -4.61 -0.99 1.17
N ASP A 21 -5.77 -1.65 1.13
CA ASP A 21 -6.59 -1.84 -0.08
C ASP A 21 -6.98 -0.53 -0.78
N LYS A 22 -7.01 0.60 -0.05
CA LYS A 22 -7.27 1.94 -0.61
C LYS A 22 -6.24 2.41 -1.65
N TYR A 23 -5.11 1.72 -1.75
CA TYR A 23 -4.06 1.98 -2.75
C TYR A 23 -4.09 0.99 -3.92
N SER A 24 -5.15 0.18 -4.03
CA SER A 24 -5.29 -0.81 -5.09
C SER A 24 -5.31 -0.15 -6.47
N PRO A 25 -4.61 -0.72 -7.47
CA PRO A 25 -4.65 -0.28 -8.86
C PRO A 25 -6.07 -0.14 -9.44
N ILE A 26 -7.00 -0.96 -8.96
CA ILE A 26 -8.40 -0.99 -9.41
C ILE A 26 -9.08 0.38 -9.21
N LEU A 27 -8.70 1.14 -8.19
CA LEU A 27 -9.34 2.42 -7.85
C LEU A 27 -9.04 3.53 -8.85
N TYR A 28 -7.94 3.40 -9.59
CA TYR A 28 -7.48 4.39 -10.57
C TYR A 28 -7.22 3.77 -11.95
N GLU A 29 -7.68 2.54 -12.18
CA GLU A 29 -7.48 1.81 -13.44
C GLU A 29 -8.08 2.52 -14.65
N HIS A 30 -9.14 3.29 -14.42
CA HIS A 30 -9.83 4.13 -15.41
C HIS A 30 -9.01 5.36 -15.86
N LEU A 31 -7.94 5.71 -15.14
CA LEU A 31 -7.05 6.79 -15.56
C LEU A 31 -6.14 6.30 -16.69
N GLU A 32 -5.77 7.20 -17.60
CA GLU A 32 -4.91 6.88 -18.73
C GLU A 32 -3.67 7.79 -18.78
N GLY A 33 -2.63 7.32 -19.46
CA GLY A 33 -1.40 8.07 -19.70
C GLY A 33 -0.75 8.63 -18.43
N LYS A 34 -0.53 9.95 -18.40
CA LYS A 34 0.24 10.63 -17.34
C LYS A 34 -0.46 10.61 -15.97
N GLU A 35 -1.77 10.42 -15.93
CA GLU A 35 -2.52 10.39 -14.67
C GLU A 35 -2.37 9.04 -13.98
N LYS A 36 -2.53 7.95 -14.74
CA LYS A 36 -2.25 6.59 -14.26
C LYS A 36 -0.83 6.44 -13.75
N THR A 37 0.16 6.87 -14.54
CA THR A 37 1.58 6.82 -14.15
C THR A 37 1.86 7.61 -12.86
N ARG A 38 1.15 8.70 -12.62
CA ARG A 38 1.27 9.49 -11.38
C ARG A 38 0.76 8.71 -10.18
N CYS A 39 -0.39 8.05 -10.33
CA CYS A 39 -1.00 7.23 -9.28
C CYS A 39 -0.17 5.98 -8.97
N ASP A 40 0.34 5.30 -9.99
CA ASP A 40 1.29 4.19 -9.82
C ASP A 40 2.52 4.65 -9.02
N LYS A 41 3.07 5.82 -9.35
CA LYS A 41 4.21 6.38 -8.62
C LYS A 41 3.89 6.67 -7.15
N TYR A 42 2.69 7.17 -6.83
CA TYR A 42 2.29 7.37 -5.44
C TYR A 42 2.22 6.05 -4.67
N VAL A 43 1.63 5.01 -5.27
CA VAL A 43 1.57 3.66 -4.66
C VAL A 43 2.96 3.10 -4.44
N ASP A 44 3.86 3.21 -5.42
CA ASP A 44 5.23 2.72 -5.28
C ASP A 44 6.02 3.47 -4.20
N GLU A 45 5.86 4.79 -4.12
CA GLU A 45 6.50 5.57 -3.06
C GLU A 45 5.99 5.18 -1.67
N LEU A 46 4.70 4.88 -1.52
CA LEU A 46 4.13 4.38 -0.27
C LEU A 46 4.68 2.99 0.10
N LYS A 47 4.82 2.07 -0.86
CA LYS A 47 5.46 0.74 -0.61
C LYS A 47 6.89 0.90 -0.10
N ILE A 48 7.64 1.83 -0.68
CA ILE A 48 9.03 2.09 -0.26
C ILE A 48 9.06 2.64 1.17
N ILE A 49 8.16 3.57 1.52
CA ILE A 49 8.07 4.12 2.88
C ILE A 49 7.72 3.02 3.88
N GLU A 50 6.70 2.22 3.59
CA GLU A 50 6.28 1.10 4.45
C GLU A 50 7.39 0.07 4.64
N LYS A 51 8.08 -0.31 3.56
CA LYS A 51 9.24 -1.22 3.61
C LYS A 51 10.38 -0.65 4.44
N ARG A 52 10.64 0.65 4.36
CA ARG A 52 11.64 1.30 5.21
C ARG A 52 11.20 1.26 6.66
N LYS A 53 9.95 1.59 6.95
CA LYS A 53 9.34 1.58 8.30
C LYS A 53 9.44 0.22 8.97
N SER A 54 9.15 -0.86 8.24
CA SER A 54 9.23 -2.24 8.74
C SER A 54 10.68 -2.76 8.87
N GLY A 55 11.64 -2.17 8.16
CA GLY A 55 13.06 -2.58 8.16
C GLY A 55 13.87 -2.24 9.42
N GLY A 56 13.27 -1.61 10.44
CA GLY A 56 13.81 -1.51 11.81
C GLY A 56 15.02 -0.58 12.03
N ARG A 57 15.67 -0.06 10.98
CA ARG A 57 16.80 0.90 11.11
C ARG A 57 16.47 2.26 10.52
N ILE A 58 15.64 3.02 11.23
CA ILE A 58 15.31 4.40 10.86
C ILE A 58 15.65 5.31 12.04
N LYS A 59 16.42 6.36 11.78
CA LYS A 59 16.69 7.41 12.76
C LYS A 59 15.41 8.23 13.00
N PRO A 60 15.17 8.75 14.21
CA PRO A 60 13.93 9.48 14.51
C PRO A 60 13.59 10.59 13.52
N TRP A 61 14.57 11.42 13.13
CA TRP A 61 14.37 12.49 12.14
C TRP A 61 14.05 11.99 10.73
N ASP A 62 14.49 10.79 10.37
CA ASP A 62 14.16 10.16 9.09
C ASP A 62 12.73 9.59 9.12
N ARG A 63 12.25 9.17 10.32
CA ARG A 63 10.87 8.75 10.53
C ARG A 63 9.91 9.93 10.34
N ASP A 64 10.18 11.08 10.95
CA ASP A 64 9.34 12.27 10.83
C ASP A 64 9.23 12.74 9.36
N LYS A 65 10.35 12.72 8.63
CA LYS A 65 10.37 13.04 7.19
C LYS A 65 9.56 12.03 6.37
N MET A 66 9.62 10.75 6.70
CA MET A 66 8.84 9.73 6.01
C MET A 66 7.35 9.83 6.33
N ASP A 67 6.98 10.14 7.57
CA ASP A 67 5.58 10.36 7.96
C ASP A 67 5.00 11.62 7.28
N ALA A 68 5.78 12.70 7.19
CA ALA A 68 5.38 13.90 6.45
C ALA A 68 5.24 13.61 4.95
N LYS A 69 6.18 12.84 4.38
CA LYS A 69 6.13 12.44 2.97
C LYS A 69 4.94 11.54 2.67
N GLU A 70 4.68 10.55 3.53
CA GLU A 70 3.53 9.66 3.44
C GLU A 70 2.24 10.49 3.41
N LYS A 71 2.00 11.35 4.41
CA LYS A 71 0.81 12.22 4.46
C LYS A 71 0.62 13.07 3.21
N LEU A 72 1.70 13.60 2.65
CA LEU A 72 1.65 14.39 1.42
C LEU A 72 1.24 13.52 0.22
N ILE A 73 1.76 12.30 0.12
CA ILE A 73 1.39 11.34 -0.93
C ILE A 73 -0.07 10.93 -0.75
N GLU A 74 -0.50 10.57 0.47
CA GLU A 74 -1.90 10.18 0.74
C GLU A 74 -2.86 11.28 0.27
N LYS A 75 -2.60 12.54 0.67
CA LYS A 75 -3.43 13.68 0.26
C LYS A 75 -3.48 13.87 -1.26
N ASN A 76 -2.36 13.69 -1.95
CA ASN A 76 -2.32 13.83 -3.40
C ASN A 76 -2.98 12.64 -4.12
N TYR A 77 -2.83 11.43 -3.57
CA TYR A 77 -3.49 10.24 -4.06
C TYR A 77 -5.01 10.38 -3.94
N ASP A 78 -5.51 10.82 -2.79
CA ASP A 78 -6.93 11.05 -2.59
C ASP A 78 -7.49 12.11 -3.54
N LYS A 79 -6.67 13.12 -3.89
CA LYS A 79 -7.06 14.20 -4.79
C LYS A 79 -7.08 13.81 -6.27
N TYR A 80 -6.11 13.01 -6.71
CA TYR A 80 -5.86 12.77 -8.14
C TYR A 80 -6.16 11.33 -8.61
N CYS A 81 -6.22 10.37 -7.70
CA CYS A 81 -6.26 8.94 -8.02
C CYS A 81 -7.54 8.27 -7.56
N LEU A 82 -8.07 8.65 -6.40
CA LEU A 82 -9.33 8.09 -5.94
C LEU A 82 -10.49 8.63 -6.76
N ARG A 83 -11.21 7.71 -7.40
CA ARG A 83 -12.62 7.93 -7.68
C ARG A 83 -13.34 7.85 -6.34
N LEU A 84 -13.65 8.99 -5.71
CA LEU A 84 -14.66 9.00 -4.66
C LEU A 84 -15.89 8.34 -5.28
N PRO A 85 -16.45 7.24 -4.71
CA PRO A 85 -17.69 6.72 -5.21
C PRO A 85 -18.71 7.85 -5.07
N GLN A 86 -19.08 8.47 -6.19
CA GLN A 86 -20.42 9.00 -6.27
C GLN A 86 -21.32 7.80 -5.98
N GLN A 87 -22.24 8.04 -5.04
CA GLN A 87 -23.23 7.13 -4.47
C GLN A 87 -23.61 5.92 -5.35
N PRO A 88 -23.93 4.77 -4.72
CA PRO A 88 -24.09 3.49 -5.41
C PRO A 88 -24.88 3.64 -6.70
N GLN A 89 -24.24 3.33 -7.83
CA GLN A 89 -24.95 3.20 -9.09
C GLN A 89 -25.92 2.02 -8.92
N PRO A 90 -27.24 2.20 -9.14
CA PRO A 90 -28.15 1.08 -9.16
C PRO A 90 -27.73 0.19 -10.32
N GLN A 91 -27.27 -1.01 -9.97
CA GLN A 91 -26.91 -2.08 -10.89
C GLN A 91 -28.16 -2.45 -11.68
N SER A 92 -28.32 -1.89 -12.88
CA SER A 92 -29.38 -2.26 -13.82
C SER A 92 -29.21 -3.74 -14.18
N GLN A 93 -29.99 -4.60 -13.52
CA GLN A 93 -30.14 -6.00 -13.90
C GLN A 93 -30.61 -6.07 -15.37
N PRO A 94 -30.09 -6.99 -16.20
CA PRO A 94 -30.73 -7.27 -17.46
C PRO A 94 -32.05 -7.99 -17.18
N GLN A 95 -33.16 -7.34 -17.54
CA GLN A 95 -34.48 -7.95 -17.58
C GLN A 95 -34.44 -9.16 -18.52
N LYS A 96 -35.00 -10.26 -18.00
CA LYS A 96 -35.13 -11.57 -18.62
C LYS A 96 -36.02 -11.54 -19.86
#